data_AF-A0A820KYW1-F1
#
_entry.id   AF-A0A820KYW1-F1
#
_cell.length_a   1.000
_cell.length_b   1.000
_cell.length_c   1.000
_cell.angle_alpha   90.00
_cell.angle_beta   90.00
_cell.angle_gamma   90.00
#
_symmetry.space_group_name_H-M   'P 1'
#
loop_
_entity.id
_entity.type
_entity.pdbx_description
1 polymer ?
#
loop_
_entity_poly.entity_id
_entity_poly.type
_entity_poly.pdbx_seq_one_letter_code
_entity_poly.pdbx_strand_id
1 'polypeptide(L)'
;CIAAYDEELAFFGILPDIIGDCCYEDYRDRKREKNERLIDDRLHEDDDKAQPKPQSLRETMWRAFENPQVSTMASVFYYVTGFFIAVSVIANVLDTISCGTDPKTGYSRTCGERFSHQFFCLDTACVMIFTVEYFLRLYAAPERLKF
;
A
#
# COMPACT_ATOMS: atom_id res chain seq x y z
N CYS A 1 12.80 8.45 29.82
CA CYS A 1 11.76 8.70 28.80
C CYS A 1 11.89 10.15 28.34
N ILE A 2 11.67 10.48 27.06
CA ILE A 2 11.91 11.85 26.55
C ILE A 2 11.02 12.93 27.21
N ALA A 3 9.85 12.54 27.75
CA ALA A 3 9.03 13.44 28.55
C ALA A 3 9.69 13.80 29.90
N ALA A 4 10.29 12.81 30.56
CA ALA A 4 11.07 13.06 31.78
C ALA A 4 12.31 13.93 31.47
N TYR A 5 12.93 13.75 30.31
CA TYR A 5 14.05 14.60 29.88
C TYR A 5 13.63 16.06 29.64
N ASP A 6 12.45 16.29 29.04
CA ASP A 6 11.85 17.63 28.88
C ASP A 6 11.54 18.28 30.24
N GLU A 7 11.01 17.50 31.19
CA GLU A 7 10.72 17.97 32.56
C GLU A 7 12.00 18.39 33.30
N GLU A 8 13.08 17.60 33.19
CA GLU A 8 14.36 17.93 33.79
C GLU A 8 14.99 19.17 33.12
N LEU A 9 14.96 19.29 31.79
CA LEU A 9 15.44 20.48 31.07
C LEU A 9 14.70 21.75 31.51
N ALA A 10 13.38 21.68 31.64
CA ALA A 10 12.55 22.77 32.13
C ALA A 10 12.82 23.09 33.60
N PHE A 11 13.05 22.08 34.44
CA PHE A 11 13.43 22.24 35.85
C PHE A 11 14.77 22.97 36.02
N PHE A 12 15.76 22.65 35.19
CA PHE A 12 17.06 23.32 35.19
C PHE A 12 17.10 24.61 34.37
N GLY A 13 16.01 24.97 33.68
CA GLY A 13 15.92 26.17 32.84
C GLY A 13 16.87 26.17 31.65
N ILE A 14 17.31 24.99 31.20
CA ILE A 14 18.23 24.85 30.07
C ILE A 14 17.42 24.93 28.80
N LEU A 15 17.65 25.97 27.99
CA LEU A 15 17.05 26.04 26.66
C LEU A 15 17.65 24.93 25.79
N PRO A 16 16.83 24.23 24.98
CA PRO A 16 17.30 23.17 24.10
C PRO A 16 18.33 23.67 23.06
N ASP A 17 18.37 24.97 22.79
CA ASP A 17 19.34 25.64 21.90
C ASP A 17 20.77 25.74 22.50
N ILE A 18 20.95 25.44 23.78
CA ILE A 18 22.26 25.45 24.47
C ILE A 18 22.90 24.03 24.45
N ILE A 19 22.14 23.03 24.02
CA ILE A 19 22.60 21.65 23.92
C ILE A 19 23.53 21.53 22.70
N GLY A 20 24.69 20.88 22.86
CA GLY A 20 25.61 20.65 21.75
C GLY A 20 24.98 19.79 20.65
N ASP A 21 25.34 20.07 19.40
CA ASP A 21 24.73 19.50 18.19
C ASP A 21 24.55 17.97 18.24
N CYS A 22 25.54 17.24 18.74
CA CYS A 22 25.49 15.78 18.85
C CYS A 22 24.31 15.26 19.72
N CYS A 23 24.02 15.93 20.83
CA CYS A 23 22.93 15.54 21.73
C CYS A 23 21.58 16.17 21.33
N TYR A 24 21.63 17.34 20.68
CA TYR A 24 20.44 18.04 20.21
C TYR A 24 19.75 17.28 19.07
N GLU A 25 20.52 16.72 18.14
CA GLU A 25 20.00 15.92 17.03
C GLU A 25 19.31 14.63 17.52
N ASP A 26 19.93 13.85 18.41
CA ASP A 26 19.32 12.63 18.98
C ASP A 26 18.05 12.95 19.79
N TYR A 27 18.07 14.03 20.57
CA TYR A 27 16.89 14.51 21.28
C TYR A 27 15.75 14.89 20.32
N ARG A 28 16.05 15.64 19.26
CA ARG A 28 15.06 16.06 18.26
C ARG A 28 14.44 14.87 17.55
N ASP A 29 15.25 13.89 17.17
CA ASP A 29 14.80 12.70 16.45
C ASP A 29 13.89 11.83 17.32
N ARG A 30 14.28 11.60 18.59
CA ARG A 30 13.45 10.83 19.53
C ARG A 30 12.15 11.55 19.92
N LYS A 31 12.15 12.89 19.95
CA LYS A 31 10.95 13.69 20.22
C LYS A 31 9.98 13.59 19.05
N ARG A 32 10.50 13.63 17.82
CA ARG A 32 9.73 13.42 16.60
C ARG A 32 9.12 12.02 16.56
N GLU A 33 9.92 10.98 16.78
CA GLU A 33 9.45 9.58 16.79
C GLU A 33 8.33 9.36 17.83
N LYS A 34 8.49 9.90 19.04
CA LYS A 34 7.42 9.81 20.06
C LYS A 34 6.16 10.57 19.64
N ASN A 35 6.30 11.74 19.03
CA ASN A 35 5.14 12.51 18.58
C ASN A 35 4.41 11.82 17.42
N GLU A 36 5.16 11.20 16.49
CA GLU A 36 4.61 10.39 15.40
C GLU A 36 3.82 9.19 15.95
N ARG A 37 4.36 8.46 16.94
CA ARG A 37 3.63 7.38 17.63
C ARG A 37 2.35 7.86 18.33
N LEU A 38 2.39 9.01 18.99
CA LEU A 38 1.20 9.59 19.63
C LEU A 38 0.14 10.08 18.62
N ILE A 39 0.55 10.46 17.41
CA ILE A 39 -0.38 10.78 16.33
C ILE A 39 -1.02 9.50 15.80
N ASP A 40 -0.23 8.44 15.59
CA ASP A 40 -0.69 7.11 15.18
C ASP A 40 -1.70 6.52 16.18
N ASP A 41 -1.35 6.50 17.47
CA ASP A 41 -2.24 6.06 18.55
C ASP A 41 -3.56 6.86 18.59
N ARG A 42 -3.50 8.18 18.37
CA ARG A 42 -4.71 9.04 18.32
C ARG A 42 -5.57 8.77 17.09
N LEU A 43 -4.96 8.50 15.94
CA LEU A 43 -5.69 8.12 14.72
C LEU A 43 -6.41 6.78 14.91
N HIS A 44 -5.78 5.84 15.62
CA HIS A 44 -6.40 4.56 15.98
C HIS A 44 -7.52 4.71 17.03
N GLU A 45 -7.34 5.53 18.07
CA GLU A 45 -8.39 5.77 19.08
C GLU A 45 -9.60 6.54 18.56
N ASP A 46 -9.43 7.45 17.59
CA ASP A 46 -10.53 8.21 16.97
C ASP A 46 -11.41 7.31 16.08
N ASP A 47 -10.83 6.25 15.50
CA ASP A 47 -11.57 5.25 14.72
C ASP A 47 -12.44 4.34 15.62
N ASP A 48 -12.00 4.07 16.87
CA ASP A 48 -12.73 3.24 17.84
C ASP A 48 -13.82 4.02 18.63
N LYS A 49 -13.71 5.34 18.76
CA LYS A 49 -14.65 6.17 19.57
C LYS A 49 -15.70 6.93 18.75
N ALA A 50 -15.59 6.97 17.43
CA ALA A 50 -16.60 7.61 16.59
C ALA A 50 -17.84 6.70 16.41
N GLN A 51 -18.95 7.07 17.06
CA GLN A 51 -20.29 6.59 16.68
C GLN A 51 -20.46 6.63 15.14
N PRO A 52 -21.18 5.67 14.53
CA PRO A 52 -21.23 5.53 13.08
C PRO A 52 -21.98 6.71 12.48
N LYS A 53 -21.25 7.74 12.05
CA LYS A 53 -21.76 8.69 11.05
C LYS A 53 -22.19 7.85 9.84
N PRO A 54 -23.28 8.21 9.14
CA PRO A 54 -23.64 7.54 7.89
C PRO A 54 -22.50 7.75 6.91
N GLN A 55 -21.59 6.77 6.83
CA GLN A 55 -20.51 6.77 5.87
C GLN A 55 -21.18 6.64 4.51
N SER A 56 -21.00 7.64 3.65
CA SER A 56 -21.33 7.42 2.26
C SER A 56 -20.52 6.22 1.78
N LEU A 57 -21.10 5.35 0.92
CA LEU A 57 -20.38 4.19 0.36
C LEU A 57 -19.01 4.58 -0.22
N ARG A 58 -18.89 5.83 -0.67
CA ARG A 58 -17.66 6.45 -1.15
C ARG A 58 -16.59 6.61 -0.09
N GLU A 59 -16.95 7.06 1.11
CA GLU A 59 -16.02 7.29 2.23
C GLU A 59 -15.51 5.97 2.81
N THR A 60 -16.38 4.96 2.91
CA THR A 60 -15.99 3.60 3.27
C THR A 60 -15.05 3.01 2.23
N MET A 61 -15.32 3.22 0.93
CA MET A 61 -14.46 2.72 -0.14
C MET A 61 -13.12 3.45 -0.19
N TRP A 62 -13.09 4.77 0.05
CA TRP A 62 -11.85 5.56 0.18
C TRP A 62 -10.98 5.06 1.33
N ARG A 63 -11.56 4.91 2.53
CA ARG A 63 -10.82 4.38 3.70
C ARG A 63 -10.31 2.96 3.48
N ALA A 64 -11.08 2.11 2.78
CA ALA A 64 -10.65 0.76 2.42
C ALA A 64 -9.42 0.75 1.50
N PHE A 65 -9.28 1.72 0.59
CA PHE A 65 -8.10 1.83 -0.27
C PHE A 65 -6.88 2.42 0.45
N GLU A 66 -7.07 3.41 1.32
CA GLU A 66 -5.97 4.05 2.07
C GLU A 66 -5.39 3.11 3.13
N ASN A 67 -6.25 2.37 3.83
CA ASN A 67 -5.89 1.52 4.98
C ASN A 67 -6.41 0.09 4.81
N PRO A 68 -5.75 -0.74 3.98
CA PRO A 68 -6.23 -2.10 3.69
C PRO A 68 -6.28 -3.01 4.92
N GLN A 69 -5.52 -2.72 5.99
CA GLN A 69 -5.46 -3.53 7.22
C GLN A 69 -6.57 -3.21 8.24
N VAL A 70 -7.30 -2.10 8.08
CA VAL A 70 -8.33 -1.68 9.04
C VAL A 70 -9.66 -2.41 8.83
N SER A 71 -9.91 -2.93 7.63
CA SER A 71 -11.13 -3.68 7.31
C SER A 71 -10.80 -5.03 6.68
N THR A 72 -11.45 -6.10 7.18
CA THR A 72 -11.34 -7.46 6.63
C THR A 72 -11.67 -7.50 5.13
N MET A 73 -12.66 -6.71 4.68
CA MET A 73 -13.05 -6.66 3.28
C MET A 73 -11.98 -5.98 2.41
N ALA A 74 -11.40 -4.88 2.90
CA ALA A 74 -10.31 -4.17 2.23
C ALA A 74 -9.06 -5.03 2.08
N SER A 75 -8.70 -5.77 3.13
CA SER A 75 -7.58 -6.72 3.10
C SER A 75 -7.77 -7.80 2.03
N VAL A 76 -8.97 -8.38 1.91
CA VAL A 76 -9.25 -9.39 0.88
C VAL A 76 -9.06 -8.81 -0.53
N PHE A 77 -9.61 -7.63 -0.81
CA PHE A 77 -9.43 -6.96 -2.10
C PHE A 77 -7.96 -6.67 -2.40
N TYR A 78 -7.19 -6.22 -1.41
CA TYR A 78 -5.76 -5.96 -1.54
C TYR A 78 -4.97 -7.22 -1.93
N TYR A 79 -5.16 -8.34 -1.23
CA TYR A 79 -4.44 -9.58 -1.52
C TYR A 79 -4.85 -10.21 -2.85
N VAL A 80 -6.15 -10.20 -3.18
CA VAL A 80 -6.64 -10.73 -4.46
C VAL A 80 -6.05 -9.93 -5.62
N THR A 81 -6.12 -8.60 -5.53
CA THR A 81 -5.53 -7.68 -6.52
C THR A 81 -4.03 -7.93 -6.70
N GLY A 82 -3.28 -7.97 -5.60
CA GLY A 82 -1.84 -8.21 -5.63
C GLY A 82 -1.47 -9.56 -6.24
N PHE A 83 -2.27 -10.60 -5.98
CA PHE A 83 -2.10 -11.92 -6.60
C PHE A 83 -2.26 -11.86 -8.13
N PHE A 84 -3.30 -11.22 -8.64
CA PHE A 84 -3.52 -11.09 -10.09
C PHE A 84 -2.46 -10.22 -10.77
N ILE A 85 -1.94 -9.18 -10.09
CA ILE A 85 -0.78 -8.41 -10.55
C ILE A 85 0.43 -9.33 -10.71
N ALA A 86 0.79 -10.09 -9.68
CA ALA A 86 1.93 -11.00 -9.75
C ALA A 86 1.77 -12.04 -10.88
N VAL A 87 0.59 -12.64 -11.01
CA VAL A 87 0.29 -13.61 -12.07
C VAL A 87 0.40 -12.98 -13.46
N SER A 88 -0.11 -11.77 -13.67
CA SER A 88 -0.02 -11.06 -14.96
C SER A 88 1.43 -10.76 -15.35
N VAL A 89 2.27 -10.34 -14.41
CA VAL A 89 3.69 -10.07 -14.65
C VAL A 89 4.42 -11.37 -15.01
N ILE A 90 4.15 -12.45 -14.28
CA ILE A 90 4.74 -13.78 -14.58
C ILE A 90 4.29 -14.25 -15.97
N ALA A 91 3.01 -14.09 -16.31
CA ALA A 91 2.49 -14.47 -17.62
C ALA A 91 3.19 -13.70 -18.75
N ASN A 92 3.32 -12.37 -18.62
CA ASN A 92 4.05 -11.54 -19.58
C ASN A 92 5.51 -11.98 -19.76
N VAL A 93 6.18 -12.36 -18.67
CA VAL A 93 7.55 -12.87 -18.73
C VAL A 93 7.59 -14.21 -19.45
N LEU A 94 6.72 -15.16 -19.08
CA LEU A 94 6.67 -16.48 -19.70
C LEU A 94 6.30 -16.43 -21.19
N ASP A 95 5.45 -15.51 -21.60
CA ASP A 95 5.09 -15.31 -23.01
C ASP A 95 6.30 -14.99 -23.89
N THR A 96 7.29 -14.28 -23.32
CA THR A 96 8.54 -13.94 -24.03
C THR A 96 9.62 -15.03 -23.99
N ILE A 97 9.48 -16.06 -23.14
CA ILE A 97 10.49 -17.11 -22.98
C ILE A 97 10.20 -18.27 -23.95
N SER A 98 11.24 -18.78 -24.60
CA SER A 98 11.16 -19.99 -25.43
C SER A 98 10.93 -21.26 -24.58
N CYS A 99 9.84 -21.98 -24.83
CA CYS A 99 9.49 -23.25 -24.17
C CYS A 99 9.96 -24.46 -24.99
N GLY A 100 11.25 -24.48 -25.33
CA GLY A 100 11.90 -25.55 -26.07
C GLY A 100 11.88 -25.38 -27.58
N THR A 101 12.80 -26.09 -28.23
CA THR A 101 13.01 -26.07 -29.67
C THR A 101 12.28 -27.24 -30.31
N ASP A 102 11.48 -26.99 -31.33
CA ASP A 102 10.79 -28.06 -32.06
C ASP A 102 11.84 -28.93 -32.79
N PRO A 103 11.95 -30.23 -32.48
CA PRO A 103 12.96 -31.12 -33.07
C PRO A 103 12.78 -31.32 -34.58
N LYS A 104 11.62 -30.95 -35.17
CA LYS A 104 11.37 -31.11 -36.60
C LYS A 104 11.65 -29.87 -37.45
N THR A 105 11.58 -28.67 -36.87
CA THR A 105 11.70 -27.40 -37.61
C THR A 105 12.84 -26.52 -37.12
N GLY A 106 13.47 -26.85 -35.98
CA GLY A 106 14.54 -26.04 -35.38
C GLY A 106 14.06 -24.70 -34.83
N TYR A 107 12.76 -24.40 -34.89
CA TYR A 107 12.16 -23.17 -34.40
C TYR A 107 11.94 -23.25 -32.89
N SER A 108 12.39 -22.24 -32.15
CA SER A 108 12.13 -22.07 -30.72
C SER A 108 10.77 -21.42 -30.52
N ARG A 109 9.75 -22.21 -30.15
CA ARG A 109 8.42 -21.68 -29.84
C ARG A 109 8.40 -21.03 -28.46
N THR A 110 7.67 -19.93 -28.30
CA THR A 110 7.47 -19.33 -26.98
C THR A 110 6.50 -20.16 -26.14
N CYS A 111 6.56 -20.00 -24.81
CA CYS A 111 5.60 -20.65 -23.92
C CYS A 111 4.16 -20.20 -24.20
N GLY A 112 3.98 -18.94 -24.59
CA GLY A 112 2.68 -18.41 -24.99
C GLY A 112 2.13 -19.06 -26.26
N GLU A 113 2.96 -19.30 -27.29
CA GLU A 113 2.51 -20.02 -28.49
C GLU A 113 2.10 -21.47 -28.19
N ARG A 114 2.79 -22.12 -27.24
CA ARG A 114 2.49 -23.50 -26.87
C ARG A 114 1.21 -23.63 -26.02
N PHE A 115 0.95 -22.66 -25.16
CA PHE A 115 -0.19 -22.64 -24.24
C PHE A 115 -1.12 -21.45 -24.51
N SER A 116 -1.36 -21.14 -25.79
CA SER A 116 -2.02 -19.90 -26.22
C SER A 116 -3.41 -19.70 -25.62
N HIS A 117 -4.21 -20.76 -25.48
CA HIS A 117 -5.55 -20.67 -24.89
C HIS A 117 -5.50 -20.32 -23.39
N GLN A 118 -4.55 -20.89 -22.65
CA GLN A 118 -4.41 -20.65 -21.21
C GLN A 118 -3.92 -19.23 -20.95
N PHE A 119 -2.90 -18.78 -21.68
CA PHE A 119 -2.38 -17.41 -21.58
C PHE A 119 -3.45 -16.40 -22.00
N PHE A 120 -4.17 -16.63 -23.10
CA PHE A 120 -5.26 -15.76 -23.53
C PHE A 120 -6.36 -15.62 -22.47
N CYS A 121 -6.78 -16.73 -21.85
CA CYS A 121 -7.79 -16.72 -20.79
C CYS A 121 -7.29 -15.95 -19.55
N LEU A 122 -6.03 -16.17 -19.16
CA LEU A 122 -5.39 -15.49 -18.04
C LEU A 122 -5.28 -13.98 -18.29
N ASP A 123 -4.77 -13.57 -19.45
CA ASP A 123 -4.63 -12.15 -19.81
C ASP A 123 -5.98 -11.44 -19.85
N THR A 124 -6.99 -12.09 -20.45
CA THR A 124 -8.36 -11.56 -20.47
C THR A 124 -8.91 -11.39 -19.06
N ALA A 125 -8.73 -12.38 -18.18
CA ALA A 125 -9.18 -12.32 -16.79
C ALA A 125 -8.45 -11.20 -16.02
N CYS A 126 -7.14 -11.08 -16.16
CA CYS A 126 -6.33 -10.03 -15.54
C CYS A 126 -6.79 -8.63 -15.97
N VAL A 127 -7.00 -8.41 -17.28
CA VAL A 127 -7.49 -7.11 -17.80
C VAL A 127 -8.87 -6.78 -17.23
N MET A 128 -9.79 -7.76 -17.18
CA MET A 128 -11.13 -7.54 -16.62
C MET A 128 -11.08 -7.17 -15.13
N ILE A 129 -10.25 -7.86 -14.34
CA ILE A 129 -10.10 -7.59 -12.91
C ILE A 129 -9.49 -6.21 -12.67
N PHE A 130 -8.39 -5.87 -13.37
CA PHE A 130 -7.77 -4.55 -13.25
C PHE A 130 -8.69 -3.42 -13.71
N THR A 131 -9.54 -3.68 -14.70
CA THR A 131 -10.54 -2.72 -15.15
C THR A 131 -11.55 -2.44 -14.04
N VAL A 132 -12.10 -3.48 -13.40
CA VAL A 132 -13.02 -3.33 -12.26
C VAL A 132 -12.35 -2.60 -11.10
N GLU A 133 -11.14 -3.00 -10.73
CA GLU A 133 -10.34 -2.37 -9.69
C GLU A 133 -10.09 -0.88 -9.98
N TYR A 134 -9.74 -0.54 -11.22
CA TYR A 134 -9.56 0.84 -11.66
C TYR A 134 -10.85 1.65 -11.48
N PHE A 135 -12.00 1.11 -11.88
CA PHE A 135 -13.28 1.78 -11.66
C PHE A 135 -13.63 1.95 -10.19
N LEU A 136 -13.33 0.96 -9.34
CA LEU A 136 -13.53 1.06 -7.89
C LEU A 136 -12.66 2.16 -7.28
N ARG A 137 -11.38 2.24 -7.66
CA ARG A 137 -10.48 3.33 -7.22
C ARG A 137 -10.95 4.69 -7.73
N LEU A 138 -11.37 4.77 -8.98
CA LEU A 138 -11.94 5.98 -9.55
C LEU A 138 -13.21 6.40 -8.79
N TYR A 139 -14.02 5.42 -8.37
CA TYR A 139 -15.21 5.68 -7.57
C TYR A 139 -14.90 6.22 -6.18
N ALA A 140 -13.91 5.63 -5.53
CA ALA A 140 -13.44 6.01 -4.21
C ALA A 140 -12.80 7.40 -4.19
N ALA A 141 -12.09 7.78 -5.25
CA ALA A 141 -11.35 9.04 -5.31
C ALA A 141 -12.25 10.28 -5.04
N PRO A 142 -11.88 11.16 -4.08
CA PRO A 142 -12.65 12.35 -3.72
C PRO A 142 -12.63 13.43 -4.82
N GLU A 143 -11.55 13.54 -5.59
CA GLU A 143 -11.41 14.48 -6.70
C GLU A 143 -11.00 13.75 -7.98
N ARG A 144 -11.93 13.61 -8.93
CA ARG A 144 -11.70 12.86 -10.19
C ARG A 144 -11.03 13.69 -11.29
N LEU A 145 -10.78 14.97 -11.02
CA LEU A 145 -10.42 16.01 -12.00
C LEU A 145 -9.36 17.00 -11.47
N LYS A 146 -8.67 16.69 -10.37
CA LYS A 146 -7.37 17.31 -10.09
C LYS A 146 -6.30 16.36 -10.59
N PHE A 147 -5.74 16.75 -11.73
CA PHE A 147 -4.64 16.10 -12.42
C PHE A 147 -3.39 16.05 -11.56
#